data_AF-A0A7X7L1Z8-F1
#
_entry.id   AF-A0A7X7L1Z8-F1
#
_cell.length_a   1.000
_cell.length_b   1.000
_cell.length_c   1.000
_cell.angle_alpha   90.00
_cell.angle_beta   90.00
_cell.angle_gamma   90.00
#
_symmetry.space_group_name_H-M   'P 1'
#
loop_
_entity.id
_entity.type
_entity.pdbx_description
1 polymer ?
#
loop_
_entity_poly.entity_id
_entity_poly.type
_entity_poly.pdbx_seq_one_letter_code
_entity_poly.pdbx_strand_id
1 'polypeptide(L)'
;MRLARLLQKSRKALRLYSSMERSGQGRAAEFRDLQVQAWKEVNSELACKLESAMQNINARQLVREVFELRDHFHSAWRTAEAELHLAHKDLLAAAEGGDFIRAAHASLKLVGLKARLQACQAGHHELQSVIDQSKVAQPTIELSREQIVTPAPEDPPHRAKIIPLLQKGAR
;
A
#
# COMPACT_ATOMS: atom_id res chain seq x y z
N MET A 1 15.04 20.59 -4.22
CA MET A 1 15.52 19.94 -5.47
C MET A 1 15.12 18.47 -5.61
N ARG A 2 15.12 17.64 -4.55
CA ARG A 2 14.89 16.17 -4.69
C ARG A 2 13.44 15.78 -5.02
N LEU A 3 12.45 16.33 -4.30
CA LEU A 3 11.03 16.11 -4.60
C LEU A 3 10.67 16.54 -6.04
N ALA A 4 11.22 17.67 -6.49
CA ALA A 4 11.06 18.12 -7.88
C ALA A 4 11.61 17.10 -8.91
N ARG A 5 12.72 16.41 -8.61
CA ARG A 5 13.25 15.34 -9.47
C ARG A 5 12.32 14.13 -9.49
N LEU A 6 11.76 13.73 -8.35
CA LEU A 6 10.78 12.64 -8.28
C LEU A 6 9.52 12.99 -9.08
N LEU A 7 9.02 14.22 -8.95
CA LEU A 7 7.89 14.71 -9.74
C LEU A 7 8.20 14.69 -11.25
N GLN A 8 9.38 15.16 -11.66
CA GLN A 8 9.82 15.09 -13.05
C GLN A 8 9.93 13.64 -13.56
N LYS A 9 10.42 12.72 -12.72
CA LYS A 9 10.50 11.29 -13.04
C LYS A 9 9.10 10.71 -13.27
N SER A 10 8.15 11.00 -12.39
CA SER A 10 6.75 10.56 -12.54
C SER A 10 6.12 11.11 -13.82
N ARG A 11 6.25 12.42 -14.09
CA ARG A 11 5.75 13.03 -15.34
C ARG A 11 6.39 12.45 -16.60
N LYS A 12 7.69 12.10 -16.55
CA LYS A 12 8.37 11.43 -17.67
C LYS A 12 7.82 10.02 -17.88
N ALA A 13 7.57 9.28 -16.80
CA ALA A 13 6.97 7.95 -16.87
C ALA A 13 5.56 8.02 -17.49
N LEU A 14 4.72 8.97 -17.07
CA LEU A 14 3.39 9.18 -17.67
C LEU A 14 3.45 9.39 -19.18
N ARG A 15 4.36 10.24 -19.67
CA ARG A 15 4.53 10.45 -21.12
C ARG A 15 4.95 9.18 -21.85
N LEU A 16 5.86 8.40 -21.26
CA LEU A 16 6.30 7.12 -21.82
C LEU A 16 5.12 6.15 -21.93
N TYR A 17 4.37 5.96 -20.85
CA TYR A 17 3.24 5.05 -20.84
C TYR A 17 2.12 5.47 -21.79
N SER A 18 1.79 6.75 -21.87
CA SER A 18 0.81 7.26 -22.84
C SER A 18 1.26 7.09 -24.31
N SER A 19 2.57 6.97 -24.57
CA SER A 19 3.07 6.64 -25.91
C SER A 19 2.99 5.14 -26.23
N MET A 20 2.97 4.28 -25.21
CA MET A 20 2.94 2.82 -25.39
C MET A 20 1.54 2.27 -25.72
N GLU A 21 0.47 3.01 -25.45
CA GLU A 21 -0.93 2.58 -25.69
C GLU A 21 -1.28 2.38 -27.17
N ARG A 22 -0.43 2.77 -28.12
CA ARG A 22 -0.79 2.83 -29.55
C ARG A 22 -0.45 1.61 -30.39
N SER A 23 0.07 0.53 -29.79
CA SER A 23 0.73 -0.51 -30.58
C SER A 23 0.29 -1.92 -30.22
N GLY A 24 -0.64 -2.51 -30.99
CA GLY A 24 -0.85 -3.96 -31.00
C GLY A 24 -2.31 -4.39 -30.94
N GLN A 25 -2.56 -5.59 -31.46
CA GLN A 25 -3.83 -6.31 -31.34
C GLN A 25 -3.60 -7.65 -30.64
N GLY A 26 -4.63 -8.18 -29.97
CA GLY A 26 -4.62 -9.50 -29.34
C GLY A 26 -4.31 -9.49 -27.83
N ARG A 27 -4.31 -10.70 -27.23
CA ARG A 27 -4.24 -10.90 -25.77
C ARG A 27 -2.95 -10.37 -25.12
N ALA A 28 -1.83 -10.42 -25.84
CA ALA A 28 -0.58 -9.84 -25.35
C ALA A 28 -0.64 -8.31 -25.27
N ALA A 29 -1.36 -7.67 -26.20
CA ALA A 29 -1.60 -6.23 -26.15
C ALA A 29 -2.50 -5.88 -24.95
N GLU A 30 -3.58 -6.65 -24.73
CA GLU A 30 -4.47 -6.47 -23.58
C GLU A 30 -3.73 -6.55 -22.23
N PHE A 31 -2.86 -7.56 -22.04
CA PHE A 31 -2.03 -7.67 -20.84
C PHE A 31 -1.07 -6.48 -20.69
N ARG A 32 -0.46 -6.03 -21.78
CA ARG A 32 0.41 -4.85 -21.76
C ARG A 32 -0.38 -3.61 -21.38
N ASP A 33 -1.58 -3.44 -21.92
CA ASP A 33 -2.40 -2.26 -21.70
C ASP A 33 -2.88 -2.21 -20.24
N LEU A 34 -3.25 -3.36 -19.64
CA LEU A 34 -3.53 -3.46 -18.20
C LEU A 34 -2.32 -3.05 -17.34
N GLN A 35 -1.11 -3.50 -17.72
CA GLN A 35 0.11 -3.11 -17.00
C GLN A 35 0.37 -1.61 -17.13
N VAL A 36 0.35 -1.09 -18.35
CA VAL A 36 0.58 0.33 -18.67
C VAL A 36 -0.41 1.22 -17.93
N GLN A 37 -1.69 0.85 -17.92
CA GLN A 37 -2.73 1.59 -17.24
C GLN A 37 -2.50 1.65 -15.72
N ALA A 38 -2.18 0.52 -15.07
CA ALA A 38 -1.87 0.50 -13.64
C ALA A 38 -0.67 1.41 -13.28
N TRP A 39 0.38 1.39 -14.12
CA TRP A 39 1.52 2.29 -13.95
C TRP A 39 1.16 3.76 -14.15
N LYS A 40 0.30 4.09 -15.12
CA LYS A 40 -0.19 5.45 -15.35
C LYS A 40 -0.96 5.98 -14.15
N GLU A 41 -1.91 5.19 -13.64
CA GLU A 41 -2.75 5.58 -12.50
C GLU A 41 -1.89 5.94 -11.28
N VAL A 42 -0.97 5.05 -10.90
CA VAL A 42 -0.08 5.26 -9.76
C VAL A 42 0.84 6.47 -9.96
N ASN A 43 1.44 6.64 -11.15
CA ASN A 43 2.30 7.80 -11.41
C ASN A 43 1.50 9.11 -11.44
N SER A 44 0.27 9.10 -11.98
CA SER A 44 -0.61 10.26 -12.01
C SER A 44 -1.00 10.68 -10.59
N GLU A 45 -1.37 9.72 -9.75
CA GLU A 45 -1.66 9.96 -8.34
C GLU A 45 -0.44 10.53 -7.60
N LEU A 46 0.73 9.91 -7.78
CA LEU A 46 1.99 10.37 -7.17
C LEU A 46 2.32 11.81 -7.61
N ALA A 47 2.22 12.11 -8.90
CA ALA A 47 2.50 13.44 -9.44
C ALA A 47 1.53 14.48 -8.87
N CYS A 48 0.23 14.19 -8.88
CA CYS A 48 -0.80 15.09 -8.37
C CYS A 48 -0.60 15.40 -6.88
N LYS A 49 -0.39 14.37 -6.05
CA LYS A 49 -0.18 14.56 -4.61
C LYS A 49 1.14 15.28 -4.30
N LEU A 50 2.22 15.00 -5.03
CA LEU A 50 3.48 15.73 -4.89
C LEU A 50 3.36 17.19 -5.33
N GLU A 51 2.65 17.47 -6.42
CA GLU A 51 2.39 18.84 -6.88
C GLU A 51 1.62 19.63 -5.83
N SER A 52 0.56 19.05 -5.29
CA SER A 52 -0.22 19.66 -4.20
C SER A 52 0.64 19.92 -2.97
N ALA A 53 1.44 18.93 -2.54
CA ALA A 53 2.29 19.10 -1.37
C ALA A 53 3.36 20.19 -1.57
N MET A 54 3.93 20.27 -2.76
CA MET A 54 4.95 21.28 -3.10
C MET A 54 4.41 22.70 -3.22
N GLN A 55 3.09 22.91 -3.32
CA GLN A 55 2.48 24.24 -3.28
C GLN A 55 2.46 24.84 -1.87
N ASN A 56 2.67 24.02 -0.83
CA ASN A 56 2.70 24.49 0.55
C ASN A 56 4.00 25.25 0.87
N ILE A 57 3.85 26.47 1.38
CA ILE A 57 4.98 27.34 1.78
C ILE A 57 5.63 26.84 3.09
N ASN A 58 4.87 26.13 3.92
CA ASN A 58 5.36 25.63 5.21
C ASN A 58 6.13 24.31 5.05
N ALA A 59 7.43 24.34 5.34
CA ALA A 59 8.30 23.17 5.26
C ALA A 59 7.88 22.01 6.18
N ARG A 60 7.31 22.27 7.37
CA ARG A 60 6.81 21.21 8.27
C ARG A 60 5.60 20.50 7.66
N GLN A 61 4.71 21.26 7.04
CA GLN A 61 3.53 20.73 6.36
C GLN A 61 3.95 19.86 5.18
N LEU A 62 4.87 20.34 4.34
CA LEU A 62 5.43 19.59 3.22
C LEU A 62 6.03 18.25 3.67
N VAL A 63 6.80 18.25 4.76
CA VAL A 63 7.38 17.02 5.32
C VAL A 63 6.26 16.06 5.71
N ARG A 64 5.28 16.53 6.48
CA ARG A 64 4.16 15.69 6.93
C ARG A 64 3.44 15.03 5.76
N GLU A 65 3.10 15.81 4.73
CA GLU A 65 2.41 15.32 3.55
C GLU A 65 3.23 14.29 2.75
N VAL A 66 4.55 14.44 2.69
CA VAL A 66 5.42 13.46 2.03
C VAL A 66 5.45 12.13 2.81
N PHE A 67 5.47 12.19 4.14
CA PHE A 67 5.36 10.98 4.98
C PHE A 67 3.98 10.32 4.84
N GLU A 68 2.90 11.10 4.90
CA GLU A 68 1.53 10.62 4.67
C GLU A 68 1.39 9.98 3.28
N LEU A 69 1.99 10.58 2.25
CA LEU A 69 1.99 10.05 0.89
C LEU A 69 2.74 8.71 0.78
N ARG A 70 3.89 8.59 1.47
CA ARG A 70 4.64 7.32 1.54
C ARG A 70 3.78 6.23 2.19
N ASP A 71 3.11 6.55 3.29
CA ASP A 71 2.30 5.60 4.04
C ASP A 71 1.05 5.19 3.25
N HIS A 72 0.47 6.13 2.50
CA HIS A 72 -0.59 5.86 1.54
C HIS A 72 -0.16 4.82 0.49
N PHE A 73 1.00 5.00 -0.16
CA PHE A 73 1.49 4.03 -1.15
C PHE A 73 1.87 2.69 -0.53
N HIS A 74 2.37 2.67 0.71
CA HIS A 74 2.60 1.43 1.46
C HIS A 74 1.27 0.67 1.70
N SER A 75 0.24 1.37 2.18
CA SER A 75 -1.08 0.79 2.40
C SER A 75 -1.71 0.26 1.10
N ALA A 76 -1.61 1.03 0.02
CA ALA A 76 -2.07 0.63 -1.30
C ALA A 76 -1.31 -0.61 -1.82
N TRP A 77 0.00 -0.69 -1.60
CA TRP A 77 0.80 -1.86 -1.94
C TRP A 77 0.33 -3.10 -1.17
N ARG A 78 0.19 -3.02 0.16
CA ARG A 78 -0.27 -4.15 0.98
C ARG A 78 -1.68 -4.61 0.62
N THR A 79 -2.57 -3.67 0.29
CA THR A 79 -3.91 -3.99 -0.21
C THR A 79 -3.85 -4.73 -1.55
N ALA A 80 -3.07 -4.23 -2.52
CA ALA A 80 -2.91 -4.88 -3.82
C ALA A 80 -2.28 -6.28 -3.70
N GLU A 81 -1.39 -6.49 -2.73
CA GLU A 81 -0.80 -7.81 -2.43
C GLU A 81 -1.84 -8.79 -1.91
N ALA A 82 -2.69 -8.37 -0.96
CA ALA A 82 -3.78 -9.18 -0.46
C ALA A 82 -4.78 -9.54 -1.58
N GLU A 83 -5.16 -8.56 -2.41
CA GLU A 83 -6.03 -8.78 -3.58
C GLU A 83 -5.42 -9.76 -4.59
N LEU A 84 -4.11 -9.65 -4.84
CA LEU A 84 -3.38 -10.54 -5.74
C LEU A 84 -3.41 -11.98 -5.22
N HIS A 85 -3.20 -12.18 -3.92
CA HIS A 85 -3.28 -13.51 -3.30
C HIS A 85 -4.67 -14.13 -3.39
N LEU A 86 -5.73 -13.35 -3.18
CA LEU A 86 -7.11 -13.82 -3.32
C LEU A 86 -7.42 -14.20 -4.76
N ALA A 87 -7.08 -13.33 -5.72
CA ALA A 87 -7.28 -13.60 -7.14
C ALA A 87 -6.47 -14.82 -7.62
N HIS A 88 -5.31 -15.09 -7.02
CA HIS A 88 -4.50 -16.27 -7.33
C HIS A 88 -5.19 -17.55 -6.87
N LYS A 89 -5.76 -17.56 -5.66
CA LYS A 89 -6.57 -18.69 -5.17
C LYS A 89 -7.79 -18.93 -6.06
N ASP A 90 -8.46 -17.86 -6.49
CA ASP A 90 -9.60 -17.96 -7.40
C ASP A 90 -9.23 -18.55 -8.75
N LEU A 91 -8.07 -18.19 -9.30
CA LEU A 91 -7.55 -18.77 -10.55
C LEU A 91 -7.30 -20.27 -10.39
N LEU A 92 -6.65 -20.69 -9.30
CA LEU A 92 -6.38 -22.10 -9.04
C LEU A 92 -7.68 -22.90 -8.94
N ALA A 93 -8.64 -22.42 -8.15
CA ALA A 93 -9.94 -23.07 -8.00
C ALA A 93 -10.70 -23.17 -9.34
N ALA A 94 -10.65 -22.13 -10.19
CA ALA A 94 -11.27 -22.16 -11.51
C ALA A 94 -10.56 -23.13 -12.47
N ALA A 95 -9.23 -23.20 -12.43
CA ALA A 95 -8.44 -24.11 -13.25
C ALA A 95 -8.66 -25.57 -12.85
N GLU A 96 -8.67 -25.88 -11.54
CA GLU A 96 -8.95 -27.21 -11.01
C GLU A 96 -10.39 -27.67 -11.30
N GLY A 97 -11.35 -26.74 -11.30
CA GLY A 97 -12.74 -27.00 -11.65
C GLY A 97 -13.03 -27.08 -13.15
N GLY A 98 -12.03 -26.85 -14.02
CA GLY A 98 -12.20 -26.86 -15.47
C GLY A 98 -13.00 -25.67 -16.05
N ASP A 99 -13.21 -24.60 -15.26
CA ASP A 99 -13.88 -23.38 -15.70
C ASP A 99 -12.87 -22.45 -16.41
N PHE A 100 -12.65 -22.72 -17.69
CA PHE A 100 -11.67 -22.00 -18.50
C PHE A 100 -12.02 -20.51 -18.70
N ILE A 101 -13.30 -20.15 -18.69
CA ILE A 101 -13.74 -18.76 -18.87
C ILE A 101 -13.37 -17.96 -17.61
N ARG A 102 -13.73 -18.48 -16.44
CA ARG A 102 -13.38 -17.86 -15.15
C ARG A 102 -11.87 -17.83 -14.94
N ALA A 103 -11.15 -18.89 -15.33
CA ALA A 103 -9.69 -18.91 -15.28
C ALA A 103 -9.08 -17.84 -16.19
N ALA A 104 -9.61 -17.64 -17.41
CA ALA A 104 -9.15 -16.60 -18.31
C ALA A 104 -9.38 -15.19 -17.71
N HIS A 105 -10.56 -14.91 -17.17
CA HIS A 105 -10.84 -13.64 -16.50
C HIS A 105 -9.96 -13.41 -15.26
N ALA A 106 -9.77 -14.44 -14.43
CA ALA A 106 -8.89 -14.36 -13.27
C ALA A 106 -7.43 -14.09 -13.68
N SER A 107 -6.96 -14.67 -14.78
CA SER A 107 -5.62 -14.42 -15.33
C SER A 107 -5.42 -12.95 -15.74
N LEU A 108 -6.41 -12.33 -16.38
CA LEU A 108 -6.40 -10.91 -16.75
C LEU A 108 -6.33 -10.02 -15.50
N LYS A 109 -7.18 -10.31 -14.52
CA LYS A 109 -7.20 -9.59 -13.25
C LYS A 109 -5.84 -9.65 -12.53
N LEU A 110 -5.22 -10.83 -12.50
CA LEU A 110 -3.90 -11.02 -11.89
C LEU A 110 -2.80 -10.18 -12.54
N VAL A 111 -2.82 -10.04 -13.87
CA VAL A 111 -1.83 -9.19 -14.58
C VAL A 111 -1.97 -7.73 -14.14
N GLY A 112 -3.19 -7.20 -14.09
CA GLY A 112 -3.45 -5.84 -13.62
C GLY A 112 -3.08 -5.64 -12.15
N LEU A 113 -3.46 -6.56 -11.27
CA LEU A 113 -3.13 -6.51 -9.84
C LEU A 113 -1.62 -6.57 -9.59
N LYS A 114 -0.90 -7.42 -10.31
CA LYS A 114 0.57 -7.52 -10.20
C LYS A 114 1.24 -6.22 -10.63
N ALA A 115 0.78 -5.61 -11.72
CA ALA A 115 1.29 -4.33 -12.19
C ALA A 115 1.04 -3.22 -11.16
N ARG A 116 -0.18 -3.15 -10.61
CA ARG A 116 -0.53 -2.19 -9.57
C ARG A 116 0.32 -2.37 -8.31
N LEU A 117 0.51 -3.61 -7.86
CA LEU A 117 1.40 -3.93 -6.72
C LEU A 117 2.81 -3.38 -6.96
N GLN A 118 3.41 -3.68 -8.11
CA GLN A 118 4.76 -3.23 -8.44
C GLN A 118 4.84 -1.71 -8.56
N ALA A 119 3.82 -1.07 -9.12
CA ALA A 119 3.76 0.38 -9.25
C ALA A 119 3.64 1.07 -7.88
N CYS A 120 2.75 0.60 -6.99
CA CYS A 120 2.61 1.13 -5.64
C CYS A 120 3.89 0.92 -4.82
N GLN A 121 4.50 -0.27 -4.91
CA GLN A 121 5.77 -0.57 -4.27
C GLN A 121 6.88 0.39 -4.74
N ALA A 122 6.98 0.65 -6.04
CA ALA A 122 7.92 1.61 -6.59
C ALA A 122 7.67 3.03 -6.07
N GLY A 123 6.41 3.49 -6.06
CA GLY A 123 6.03 4.79 -5.49
C GLY A 123 6.45 4.94 -4.03
N HIS A 124 6.18 3.92 -3.22
CA HIS A 124 6.61 3.87 -1.82
C HIS A 124 8.14 3.97 -1.67
N HIS A 125 8.90 3.14 -2.40
CA HIS A 125 10.37 3.13 -2.30
C HIS A 125 11.02 4.43 -2.78
N GLU A 126 10.49 5.05 -3.82
CA GLU A 126 11.00 6.35 -4.28
C GLU A 126 10.78 7.45 -3.22
N LEU A 127 9.61 7.47 -2.58
CA LEU A 127 9.32 8.40 -1.49
C LEU A 127 10.20 8.13 -0.27
N GLN A 128 10.35 6.87 0.11
CA GLN A 128 11.24 6.47 1.21
C GLN A 128 12.69 6.91 0.92
N SER A 129 13.19 6.69 -0.30
CA SER A 129 14.52 7.15 -0.71
C SER A 129 14.67 8.67 -0.62
N VAL A 130 13.64 9.44 -0.99
CA VAL A 130 13.65 10.91 -0.82
C VAL A 130 13.69 11.30 0.65
N ILE A 131 12.92 10.63 1.51
CA ILE A 131 12.89 10.86 2.96
C ILE A 131 14.26 10.58 3.58
N ASP A 132 14.82 9.40 3.31
CA ASP A 132 16.12 8.95 3.86
C ASP A 132 17.25 9.90 3.48
N GLN A 133 17.31 10.30 2.21
CA GLN A 133 18.31 11.26 1.74
C GLN A 133 18.16 12.63 2.40
N SER A 134 16.94 13.02 2.75
CA SER A 134 16.63 14.34 3.29
C SER A 134 16.94 14.47 4.78
N LYS A 135 17.24 13.37 5.49
CA LYS A 135 17.59 13.36 6.91
C LYS A 135 16.58 14.11 7.79
N VAL A 136 15.31 14.12 7.37
CA VAL A 136 14.24 14.80 8.10
C VAL A 136 13.69 13.84 9.14
N ALA A 137 13.56 14.32 10.38
CA ALA A 137 12.92 13.53 11.43
C ALA A 137 11.47 13.24 11.07
N GLN A 138 11.02 12.01 11.32
CA GLN A 138 9.62 11.65 11.17
C GLN A 138 8.77 12.58 12.04
N PRO A 139 7.71 13.20 11.49
CA PRO A 139 6.84 14.06 12.28
C PRO A 139 6.26 13.26 13.44
N THR A 140 6.29 13.84 14.64
CA THR A 140 5.69 13.24 15.84
C THR A 140 4.22 12.96 15.55
N ILE A 141 3.79 11.72 15.73
CA ILE A 141 2.38 11.35 15.68
C ILE A 141 1.74 12.01 16.90
N GLU A 142 1.12 13.18 16.70
CA GLU A 142 0.26 13.78 17.71
C GLU A 142 -1.02 12.93 17.75
N LEU A 143 -1.03 11.92 18.63
CA LEU A 143 -2.26 11.23 19.00
C LEU A 143 -3.19 12.27 19.60
N SER A 144 -4.24 12.65 18.87
CA SER A 144 -5.31 13.49 19.40
C SER A 144 -5.78 12.92 20.74
N ARG A 145 -5.87 13.77 21.77
CA ARG A 145 -6.23 13.41 23.17
C ARG A 145 -7.54 12.62 23.32
N GLU A 146 -8.35 12.51 22.27
CA GLU A 146 -9.59 11.74 22.21
C GLU A 146 -9.39 10.22 22.19
N GLN A 147 -8.15 9.73 22.02
CA GLN A 147 -7.81 8.29 22.13
C GLN A 147 -7.24 7.89 23.50
N ILE A 148 -7.22 8.80 24.47
CA ILE A 148 -6.93 8.41 25.86
C ILE A 148 -8.16 7.66 26.35
N VAL A 149 -8.08 6.33 26.32
CA VAL A 149 -8.99 5.45 27.06
C VAL A 149 -8.88 5.87 28.52
N THR A 150 -9.90 6.58 29.00
CA THR A 150 -10.11 6.81 30.43
C THR A 150 -10.09 5.43 31.08
N PRO A 151 -9.18 5.13 32.03
CA PRO A 151 -9.26 3.88 32.76
C PRO A 151 -10.65 3.81 33.41
N ALA A 152 -11.38 2.74 33.09
CA ALA A 152 -12.69 2.47 33.68
C ALA A 152 -12.58 2.52 35.22
N PRO A 153 -13.63 3.00 35.92
CA PRO A 153 -13.64 2.99 37.37
C PRO A 153 -13.44 1.56 37.89
N GLU A 154 -12.52 1.43 38.84
CA GLU A 154 -12.12 0.17 39.47
C GLU A 154 -13.34 -0.58 40.03
N ASP A 155 -13.63 -1.76 39.45
CA ASP A 155 -14.50 -2.74 40.10
C ASP A 155 -13.85 -3.23 41.41
N PRO A 156 -14.62 -3.45 42.48
CA PRO A 156 -14.09 -3.83 43.79
C PRO A 156 -13.39 -5.20 43.75
N PRO A 157 -12.43 -5.44 44.66
CA PRO A 157 -11.45 -6.52 44.53
C PRO A 157 -12.13 -7.89 44.55
N HIS A 158 -12.08 -8.60 43.42
CA HIS A 158 -12.37 -10.01 43.37
C HIS A 158 -11.41 -10.76 44.29
N ARG A 159 -11.94 -11.25 45.42
CA ARG A 159 -11.27 -12.18 46.33
C ARG A 159 -10.79 -13.40 45.53
N ALA A 160 -9.49 -13.50 45.30
CA ALA A 160 -8.87 -14.69 44.74
C ALA A 160 -9.20 -15.90 45.64
N LYS A 161 -9.87 -16.90 45.08
CA LYS A 161 -10.08 -18.19 45.76
C LYS A 161 -8.74 -18.94 45.74
N ILE A 162 -8.12 -19.05 46.90
CA ILE A 162 -6.93 -19.88 47.14
C ILE A 162 -7.33 -21.35 46.92
N ILE A 163 -6.67 -22.03 45.98
CA ILE A 163 -6.80 -23.47 45.76
C ILE A 163 -5.73 -24.16 46.65
N PRO A 164 -6.10 -24.97 47.66
CA PRO A 164 -5.13 -25.70 48.44
C PRO A 164 -4.59 -26.89 47.62
N LEU A 165 -3.27 -26.91 47.40
CA LEU A 165 -2.55 -28.06 46.86
C LEU A 165 -2.49 -29.16 47.92
N LEU A 166 -3.14 -30.29 47.66
CA LEU A 166 -3.04 -31.51 48.47
C LEU A 166 -1.58 -31.98 48.54
N GLN A 167 -1.02 -31.98 49.76
CA GLN A 167 0.23 -32.65 50.07
C GLN A 167 0.03 -34.17 49.94
N LYS A 168 0.77 -34.76 48.99
CA LYS A 168 0.84 -36.21 48.78
C LYS A 168 1.71 -36.81 49.89
N GLY A 169 1.20 -37.87 50.51
CA GLY A 169 1.61 -38.34 51.84
C GLY A 169 3.06 -38.79 52.00
N ALA A 170 3.52 -38.57 53.23
CA ALA A 170 4.64 -39.28 53.83
C ALA A 170 4.31 -40.77 53.99
N ARG A 171 5.22 -41.62 53.55
CA ARG A 171 5.52 -42.92 54.15
C ARG A 171 7.02 -42.95 54.42
#